data_AF-A0A6V7LA56-F1
#
_entry.id   AF-A0A6V7LA56-F1
#
_cell.length_a   1.000
_cell.length_b   1.000
_cell.length_c   1.000
_cell.angle_alpha   90.00
_cell.angle_beta   90.00
_cell.angle_gamma   90.00
#
_symmetry.space_group_name_H-M   'P 1'
#
loop_
_entity.id
_entity.type
_entity.pdbx_description
1 polymer ?
#
loop_
_entity_poly.entity_id
_entity_poly.type
_entity_poly.pdbx_seq_one_letter_code
_entity_poly.pdbx_strand_id
1 'polypeptide(L)'
;VRRKTIYEYHRVNFNRQDIKNWTVIYLKALPTCLEMDNCSDCLTKVPDFACKWCPQLNQCSTGTFRNRQDWLEKNCETKSIKELASCPAPKVVTDHVDNATAPRDLATGEMSASVERNRLSKEYPFSEAE
;
A
#
# COMPACT_ATOMS: atom_id res chain seq x y z
N VAL A 1 32.00 -13.72 -15.05
CA VAL A 1 30.69 -13.37 -15.66
C VAL A 1 29.70 -13.04 -14.54
N ARG A 2 29.23 -11.79 -14.41
CA ARG A 2 28.19 -11.43 -13.42
C ARG A 2 26.80 -11.74 -14.02
N ARG A 3 25.97 -12.49 -13.28
CA ARG A 3 24.57 -12.75 -13.63
C ARG A 3 23.67 -11.85 -12.79
N LYS A 4 22.69 -11.20 -13.42
CA LYS A 4 21.61 -10.47 -12.74
C LYS A 4 20.33 -11.28 -12.88
N THR A 5 19.63 -11.52 -11.77
CA THR A 5 18.30 -12.13 -11.78
C THR A 5 17.24 -11.03 -11.79
N ILE A 6 16.34 -11.06 -12.76
CA ILE A 6 15.18 -10.17 -12.83
C ILE A 6 13.96 -10.96 -12.38
N TYR A 7 13.25 -10.46 -11.37
CA TYR A 7 12.01 -11.06 -10.90
C TYR A 7 10.83 -10.28 -11.47
N GLU A 8 9.93 -11.00 -12.13
CA GLU A 8 8.66 -10.46 -12.57
C GLU A 8 7.56 -10.91 -11.61
N TYR A 9 6.83 -9.94 -11.06
CA TYR A 9 5.81 -10.21 -10.03
C TYR A 9 4.40 -10.27 -10.61
N HIS A 10 4.07 -9.34 -11.51
CA HIS A 10 2.72 -9.23 -12.06
C HIS A 10 2.76 -8.60 -13.45
N ARG A 11 1.92 -9.09 -14.36
CA ARG A 11 1.65 -8.48 -15.67
C ARG A 11 0.19 -8.06 -15.74
N VAL A 12 -0.05 -6.84 -16.19
CA VAL A 12 -1.38 -6.35 -16.53
C VAL A 12 -1.50 -6.24 -18.04
N ASN A 13 -2.55 -6.82 -18.61
CA ASN A 13 -2.82 -6.78 -20.04
C ASN A 13 -4.04 -5.89 -20.29
N PHE A 14 -3.88 -4.86 -21.11
CA PHE A 14 -4.97 -3.98 -21.52
C PHE A 14 -5.38 -4.30 -22.94
N ASN A 15 -6.68 -4.37 -23.19
CA ASN A 15 -7.17 -4.51 -24.55
C ASN A 15 -6.87 -3.23 -25.34
N ARG A 16 -6.23 -3.35 -26.50
CA ARG A 16 -5.73 -2.20 -27.27
C ARG A 16 -6.78 -1.53 -28.15
N GLN A 17 -8.00 -2.06 -28.21
CA GLN A 17 -9.08 -1.55 -29.08
C GLN A 17 -9.43 -0.08 -28.80
N ASP A 18 -9.33 0.35 -27.55
CA ASP A 18 -9.69 1.70 -27.12
C ASP A 18 -8.47 2.63 -26.93
N ILE A 19 -7.26 2.14 -27.18
CA ILE A 19 -6.03 2.93 -27.09
C ILE A 19 -5.82 3.65 -28.43
N LYS A 20 -6.21 4.93 -28.48
CA LYS A 20 -6.15 5.80 -29.67
C LYS A 20 -5.38 7.09 -29.38
N ASN A 21 -5.22 7.94 -30.39
CA ASN A 21 -4.62 9.27 -30.20
C ASN A 21 -5.34 10.03 -29.09
N TRP A 22 -4.58 10.71 -28.22
CA TRP A 22 -5.09 11.49 -27.10
C TRP A 22 -5.82 10.68 -26.00
N THR A 23 -5.50 9.38 -25.86
CA THR A 23 -6.00 8.56 -24.74
C THR A 23 -4.93 8.38 -23.66
N VAL A 24 -5.36 8.30 -22.40
CA VAL A 24 -4.49 8.06 -21.23
C VAL A 24 -5.07 6.89 -20.44
N ILE A 25 -4.22 5.93 -20.07
CA ILE A 25 -4.58 4.88 -19.12
C ILE A 25 -4.30 5.42 -17.72
N TYR A 26 -5.35 5.56 -16.93
CA TYR A 26 -5.24 5.95 -15.53
C TYR A 26 -5.37 4.72 -14.63
N LEU A 27 -4.30 4.39 -13.89
CA LEU A 27 -4.29 3.31 -12.91
C LEU A 27 -4.41 3.91 -11.51
N LYS A 28 -5.52 3.65 -10.84
CA LYS A 28 -5.69 3.98 -9.43
C LYS A 28 -5.14 2.84 -8.58
N ALA A 29 -4.22 3.15 -7.67
CA ALA A 29 -3.72 2.16 -6.72
C ALA A 29 -4.86 1.70 -5.79
N LEU A 30 -4.98 0.39 -5.61
CA LEU A 30 -5.80 -0.20 -4.55
C LEU A 30 -4.94 -0.40 -3.30
N PRO A 31 -5.55 -0.41 -2.10
CA PRO A 31 -4.84 -0.70 -0.88
C PRO A 31 -4.11 -2.04 -0.94
N THR A 32 -2.86 -2.06 -0.52
CA THR A 32 -2.02 -3.27 -0.48
C THR A 32 -1.63 -3.62 0.94
N CYS A 33 -1.20 -4.87 1.18
CA CYS A 33 -0.76 -5.32 2.51
C CYS A 33 0.28 -4.38 3.15
N LEU A 34 1.22 -3.85 2.35
CA LEU A 34 2.32 -3.01 2.84
C LEU A 34 1.87 -1.69 3.48
N GLU A 35 0.64 -1.24 3.22
CA GLU A 35 0.09 -0.01 3.80
C GLU A 35 -0.35 -0.21 5.26
N MET A 36 -0.49 -1.46 5.72
CA MET A 36 -0.91 -1.76 7.08
C MET A 36 0.30 -1.83 8.03
N ASP A 37 0.24 -1.05 9.11
CA ASP A 37 1.29 -0.89 10.11
C ASP A 37 1.11 -1.74 11.37
N ASN A 38 0.01 -2.48 11.45
CA ASN A 38 -0.33 -3.32 12.58
C ASN A 38 -0.84 -4.70 12.14
N CYS A 39 -0.64 -5.69 13.02
CA CYS A 39 -0.95 -7.08 12.74
C CYS A 39 -2.45 -7.32 12.47
N SER A 40 -3.33 -6.64 13.20
CA SER A 40 -4.78 -6.81 13.05
C SER A 40 -5.28 -6.31 11.70
N ASP A 41 -4.91 -5.08 11.35
CA ASP A 41 -5.33 -4.46 10.09
C ASP A 41 -4.70 -5.17 8.89
N CYS A 42 -3.45 -5.63 9.02
CA CYS A 42 -2.78 -6.45 8.02
C CYS A 42 -3.62 -7.64 7.55
N LEU A 43 -4.33 -8.29 8.47
CA LEU A 43 -5.08 -9.51 8.21
C LEU A 43 -6.56 -9.26 7.89
N THR A 44 -7.07 -8.04 8.10
CA THR A 44 -8.51 -7.76 8.03
C THR A 44 -8.89 -6.69 7.00
N LYS A 45 -8.02 -5.70 6.74
CA LYS A 45 -8.34 -4.54 5.89
C LYS A 45 -8.17 -4.79 4.40
N VAL A 46 -7.36 -5.78 4.03
CA VAL A 46 -6.99 -6.06 2.64
C VAL A 46 -7.28 -7.54 2.31
N PRO A 47 -8.57 -7.96 2.30
CA PRO A 47 -8.94 -9.37 2.14
C PRO A 47 -8.64 -9.93 0.74
N ASP A 48 -8.55 -9.06 -0.27
CA ASP A 48 -8.23 -9.45 -1.65
C ASP A 48 -6.79 -9.95 -1.83
N PHE A 49 -5.93 -9.66 -0.85
CA PHE A 49 -4.55 -10.13 -0.82
C PHE A 49 -4.36 -11.13 0.32
N ALA A 50 -3.58 -12.19 0.07
CA ALA A 50 -3.19 -13.16 1.09
C ALA A 50 -2.10 -12.57 2.01
N CYS A 51 -2.43 -11.49 2.70
CA CYS A 51 -1.54 -10.75 3.59
C CYS A 51 -1.10 -11.61 4.77
N LYS A 52 0.14 -11.38 5.20
CA LYS A 52 0.74 -12.02 6.36
C LYS A 52 1.54 -10.98 7.12
N TRP A 53 1.52 -11.06 8.43
CA TRP A 53 2.32 -10.18 9.28
C TRP A 53 3.63 -10.85 9.65
N CYS A 54 4.76 -10.17 9.47
CA CYS A 54 6.04 -10.64 10.03
C CYS A 54 6.41 -9.86 11.29
N PRO A 55 6.37 -10.50 12.48
CA PRO A 55 6.74 -9.83 13.73
C PRO A 55 8.20 -9.37 13.77
N GLN A 56 9.10 -10.10 13.09
CA GLN A 56 10.53 -9.78 13.07
C GLN A 56 10.86 -8.51 12.30
N LEU A 57 10.03 -8.17 11.30
CA LEU A 57 10.17 -6.96 10.50
C LEU A 57 9.16 -5.89 10.89
N ASN A 58 8.20 -6.21 11.78
CA ASN A 58 7.05 -5.39 12.11
C ASN A 58 6.33 -4.88 10.85
N GLN A 59 6.11 -5.77 9.88
CA GLN A 59 5.67 -5.42 8.53
C GLN A 59 4.63 -6.41 7.99
N CYS A 60 3.62 -5.87 7.32
CA CYS A 60 2.61 -6.63 6.61
C CYS A 60 3.00 -6.85 5.14
N SER A 61 2.85 -8.06 4.61
CA SER A 61 3.28 -8.40 3.24
C SER A 61 2.65 -9.71 2.76
N THR A 62 2.56 -9.90 1.44
CA THR A 62 2.23 -11.21 0.83
C THR A 62 3.46 -12.13 0.74
N GLY A 63 4.67 -11.61 0.99
CA GLY A 63 5.95 -12.30 0.81
C GLY A 63 6.58 -12.14 -0.57
N THR A 64 5.95 -11.39 -1.48
CA THR A 64 6.41 -11.18 -2.88
C THR A 64 6.68 -9.71 -3.20
N PHE A 65 6.95 -8.89 -2.21
CA PHE A 65 7.21 -7.45 -2.39
C PHE A 65 8.71 -7.15 -2.62
N ARG A 66 9.04 -5.87 -2.87
CA ARG A 66 10.44 -5.40 -3.09
C ARG A 66 11.40 -5.87 -1.99
N ASN A 67 10.92 -6.00 -0.75
CA ASN A 67 11.67 -6.46 0.42
C ASN A 67 11.64 -7.99 0.60
N ARG A 68 11.43 -8.77 -0.48
CA ARG A 68 11.43 -10.23 -0.40
C ARG A 68 12.73 -10.79 0.15
N GLN A 69 13.86 -10.14 -0.11
CA GLN A 69 15.16 -10.58 0.44
C GLN A 69 15.16 -10.53 1.98
N ASP A 70 14.81 -9.38 2.57
CA ASP A 70 14.69 -9.24 4.04
C ASP A 70 13.66 -10.22 4.63
N TRP A 71 12.54 -10.40 3.91
CA TRP A 71 11.48 -11.34 4.30
C TRP A 71 12.01 -12.77 4.43
N LEU A 72 12.83 -13.22 3.48
CA LEU A 72 13.46 -14.54 3.51
C LEU A 72 14.54 -14.62 4.59
N GLU A 73 15.41 -13.61 4.70
CA GLU A 73 16.49 -13.59 5.69
C GLU A 73 15.97 -13.63 7.13
N LYS A 74 14.82 -13.00 7.39
CA LYS A 74 14.14 -13.06 8.69
C LYS A 74 13.22 -14.28 8.86
N ASN A 75 13.23 -15.22 7.91
CA ASN A 75 12.43 -16.44 7.91
C ASN A 75 10.92 -16.17 8.06
N CYS A 76 10.44 -15.04 7.55
CA CYS A 76 9.04 -14.64 7.63
C CYS A 76 8.14 -15.53 6.75
N GLU A 77 8.69 -16.32 5.81
CA GLU A 77 7.92 -17.27 5.02
C GLU A 77 7.23 -18.34 5.90
N THR A 78 7.93 -18.78 6.95
CA THR A 78 7.42 -19.77 7.91
C THR A 78 6.93 -19.12 9.20
N LYS A 79 7.59 -18.05 9.67
CA LYS A 79 7.31 -17.40 10.96
C LYS A 79 6.29 -16.26 10.89
N SER A 80 5.64 -16.06 9.75
CA SER A 80 4.60 -15.03 9.62
C SER A 80 3.28 -15.46 10.24
N ILE A 81 2.56 -14.47 10.76
CA ILE A 81 1.22 -14.62 11.29
C ILE A 81 0.23 -14.46 10.14
N LYS A 82 -0.72 -15.41 10.05
CA LYS A 82 -1.81 -15.42 9.06
C LYS A 82 -3.18 -15.33 9.71
N GLU A 83 -3.25 -15.67 11.00
CA GLU A 83 -4.49 -15.73 11.78
C GLU A 83 -4.50 -14.60 12.81
N LEU A 84 -5.64 -13.91 12.91
CA LEU A 84 -5.80 -12.76 13.80
C LEU A 84 -5.55 -13.11 15.28
N ALA A 85 -5.91 -14.33 15.69
CA ALA A 85 -5.72 -14.81 17.06
C ALA A 85 -4.24 -14.90 17.48
N SER A 86 -3.31 -14.95 16.53
CA SER A 86 -1.88 -15.04 16.79
C SER A 86 -1.20 -13.66 16.84
N CYS A 87 -1.95 -12.58 16.58
CA CYS A 87 -1.43 -11.22 16.71
C CYS A 87 -1.16 -10.86 18.18
N PRO A 88 -0.08 -10.11 18.45
CA PRO A 88 0.16 -9.57 19.79
C PRO A 88 -0.99 -8.65 20.20
N ALA A 89 -1.38 -8.70 21.47
CA ALA A 89 -2.40 -7.79 22.01
C ALA A 89 -1.95 -6.33 21.79
N PRO A 90 -2.88 -5.43 21.43
CA PRO A 90 -2.56 -4.01 21.35
C PRO A 90 -2.00 -3.57 22.70
N LYS A 91 -0.84 -2.91 22.67
CA LYS A 91 -0.28 -2.30 23.88
C LYS A 91 -1.24 -1.17 24.27
N VAL A 92 -2.07 -1.43 25.27
CA VAL A 92 -2.84 -0.37 25.93
C VAL A 92 -1.79 0.53 26.56
N VAL A 93 -1.52 1.67 25.93
CA VAL A 93 -0.82 2.76 26.60
C VAL A 93 -1.81 3.22 27.66
N THR A 94 -1.63 2.77 28.90
CA THR A 94 -2.28 3.41 30.03
C THR A 94 -1.62 4.77 30.14
N ASP A 95 -2.18 5.75 29.45
CA ASP A 95 -1.82 7.14 29.66
C ASP A 95 -2.05 7.41 31.15
N HIS A 96 -0.94 7.52 31.90
CA HIS A 96 -1.00 8.19 33.18
C HIS A 96 -1.53 9.59 32.91
N VAL A 97 -2.73 9.84 33.43
CA VAL A 97 -3.49 11.08 33.27
C VAL A 97 -2.71 12.21 33.93
N ASP A 98 -1.92 12.93 33.14
CA ASP A 98 -1.63 14.33 33.40
C ASP A 98 -2.61 15.15 32.55
N ASN A 99 -3.57 15.76 33.24
CA ASN A 99 -4.60 16.62 32.67
C ASN A 99 -3.99 17.74 31.81
N ALA A 100 -4.24 17.70 30.50
CA ALA A 100 -4.22 18.89 29.66
C ALA A 100 -5.20 18.75 28.47
N THR A 101 -6.17 19.64 28.47
CA THR A 101 -7.32 19.81 27.58
C THR A 101 -6.95 20.07 26.11
N ALA A 102 -7.59 19.37 25.16
CA ALA A 102 -8.28 19.92 23.95
C ALA A 102 -8.74 18.81 22.98
N PRO A 103 -9.97 18.87 22.41
CA PRO A 103 -10.49 17.87 21.48
C PRO A 103 -10.24 18.25 20.01
N ARG A 104 -10.11 17.26 19.11
CA ARG A 104 -10.23 17.47 17.66
C ARG A 104 -10.99 16.33 16.99
N ASP A 105 -11.91 16.76 16.14
CA ASP A 105 -13.10 16.05 15.69
C ASP A 105 -12.87 14.93 14.68
N LEU A 106 -13.80 13.98 14.74
CA LEU A 106 -14.09 12.91 13.81
C LEU A 106 -14.69 13.50 12.50
N ALA A 107 -14.13 13.16 11.35
CA ALA A 107 -14.75 13.44 10.05
C ALA A 107 -14.90 12.14 9.25
N THR A 108 -16.07 11.52 9.39
CA THR A 108 -16.63 10.55 8.45
C THR A 108 -17.07 11.28 7.18
N GLY A 109 -16.67 10.78 6.00
CA GLY A 109 -17.11 11.32 4.70
C GLY A 109 -17.45 10.20 3.72
N GLU A 110 -18.74 10.08 3.41
CA GLU A 110 -19.33 9.22 2.38
C GLU A 110 -18.85 9.63 0.97
N MET A 111 -18.66 8.67 0.06
CA MET A 111 -18.31 8.93 -1.34
C MET A 111 -19.56 8.95 -2.22
N SER A 112 -19.95 10.15 -2.68
CA SER A 112 -20.72 10.33 -3.92
C SER A 112 -19.80 10.59 -5.10
N ALA A 113 -20.20 10.11 -6.28
CA ALA A 113 -19.46 10.26 -7.52
C ALA A 113 -19.78 11.61 -8.21
N SER A 114 -18.73 12.32 -8.65
CA SER A 114 -18.86 13.44 -9.59
C SER A 114 -17.87 13.27 -10.73
N VAL A 115 -18.35 13.43 -11.95
CA VAL A 115 -17.54 13.53 -13.17
C VAL A 115 -17.39 15.02 -13.49
N GLU A 116 -16.17 15.56 -13.36
CA GLU A 116 -15.89 16.94 -13.78
C GLU A 116 -14.96 16.96 -15.00
N ARG A 117 -15.27 17.87 -15.95
CA ARG A 117 -14.52 18.08 -17.19
C ARG A 117 -13.28 18.94 -16.93
N ASN A 118 -12.14 18.44 -17.41
CA ASN A 118 -10.82 19.07 -17.29
C ASN A 118 -10.77 20.45 -17.97
N ARG A 119 -10.36 21.51 -17.25
CA ARG A 119 -10.11 22.84 -17.82
C ARG A 119 -8.61 23.09 -17.88
N LEU A 120 -8.09 23.00 -19.10
CA LEU A 120 -6.71 23.25 -19.51
C LEU A 120 -6.36 24.73 -19.34
N SER A 121 -5.26 25.05 -18.63
CA SER A 121 -4.34 26.15 -18.97
C SER A 121 -3.27 26.33 -17.89
N LYS A 122 -2.05 25.86 -18.14
CA LYS A 122 -0.81 26.47 -17.65
C LYS A 122 0.29 26.13 -18.65
N GLU A 123 0.64 27.14 -19.46
CA GLU A 123 1.79 27.12 -20.35
C GLU A 123 3.07 27.06 -19.51
N TYR A 124 4.00 26.19 -19.90
CA TYR A 124 5.37 26.15 -19.38
C TYR A 124 6.31 26.56 -20.51
N PRO A 125 7.19 27.56 -20.33
CA PRO A 125 8.17 27.91 -21.35
C PRO A 125 9.27 26.84 -21.43
N PHE A 126 9.59 26.47 -22.66
CA PHE A 126 10.67 25.56 -23.05
C PHE A 126 11.97 26.36 -23.15
N SER A 127 13.00 26.03 -22.38
CA SER A 127 14.36 26.54 -22.57
C SER A 127 15.18 25.54 -23.38
N GLU A 128 15.61 25.94 -24.58
CA GLU A 128 16.61 25.24 -25.38
C GLU A 128 17.97 25.19 -24.65
N ALA A 129 18.65 24.06 -24.76
CA ALA A 129 20.05 23.89 -24.36
C ALA A 129 20.86 23.66 -25.65
N GLU A 130 21.84 24.53 -25.86
CA GLU A 130 22.94 24.41 -26.83
C GLU A 130 23.97 23.35 -26.38
#